data_AF-A0A665X0X0-F1
#
_entry.id   AF-A0A665X0X0-F1
#
_cell.length_a   1.000
_cell.length_b   1.000
_cell.length_c   1.000
_cell.angle_alpha   90.00
_cell.angle_beta   90.00
_cell.angle_gamma   90.00
#
_symmetry.space_group_name_H-M   'P 1'
#
loop_
_entity.id
_entity.type
_entity.pdbx_description
1 polymer ?
#
loop_
_entity_poly.entity_id
_entity_poly.type
_entity_poly.pdbx_seq_one_letter_code
_entity_poly.pdbx_strand_id
1 'polypeptide(L)'
;MLSELLQGADTGGFLIIQDSTNCSGQHLLTSFISAVLNRDEFVHVLGFEISEEELRDGLKGSPTQRLHFHNGFTDPLGWTNHPAFTVHQFNLEELTHIVKQTSQLKPATLIINSLSWILRHVSPSAVCKTLQQLKKGGAVRTIIGLLHADMHQKGTVGSVCHLASSVITVAPGMKADEAVAKITKRSKSGKVMQDEEIFNIKEDLTVIVQSKPSQTGSKQPDPEEQEMDPTANLTFNLRLSDTEREAKEKLALPFMFSKEKKTALLHSSPGSGRILYEPDANDDYDQEDPDDDLDV
;
A
#
# COMPACT_ATOMS: atom_id res chain seq x y z
N MET A 1 3.90 -9.17 -10.93
CA MET A 1 4.09 -8.23 -9.81
C MET A 1 4.69 -8.90 -8.57
N LEU A 2 4.27 -10.12 -8.21
CA LEU A 2 4.78 -10.89 -7.08
C LEU A 2 6.27 -11.18 -7.17
N SER A 3 6.75 -11.57 -8.36
CA SER A 3 8.17 -11.83 -8.63
C SER A 3 9.04 -10.59 -8.40
N GLU A 4 8.57 -9.41 -8.78
CA GLU A 4 9.27 -8.14 -8.55
C GLU A 4 9.38 -7.81 -7.06
N LEU A 5 8.31 -8.05 -6.30
CA LEU A 5 8.32 -7.88 -4.84
C LEU A 5 9.30 -8.85 -4.18
N LEU A 6 9.31 -10.12 -4.62
CA LEU A 6 10.26 -11.13 -4.14
C LEU A 6 11.71 -10.79 -4.46
N GLN A 7 11.98 -10.15 -5.61
CA GLN A 7 13.32 -9.71 -5.99
C GLN A 7 13.81 -8.48 -5.19
N GLY A 8 12.93 -7.81 -4.45
CA GLY A 8 13.29 -6.63 -3.64
C GLY A 8 13.55 -5.38 -4.48
N ALA A 9 12.90 -5.28 -5.66
CA ALA A 9 13.04 -4.13 -6.56
C ALA A 9 12.57 -2.81 -5.92
N ASP A 10 11.66 -2.88 -4.96
CA ASP A 10 11.16 -1.70 -4.23
C ASP A 10 12.01 -1.43 -2.99
N THR A 11 12.88 -0.42 -3.08
CA THR A 11 13.65 0.09 -1.93
C THR A 11 12.76 0.91 -0.98
N GLY A 12 12.78 0.63 0.32
CA GLY A 12 12.08 1.44 1.33
C GLY A 12 10.62 1.03 1.60
N GLY A 13 10.25 -0.23 1.29
CA GLY A 13 8.88 -0.71 1.32
C GLY A 13 8.37 -1.16 2.69
N PHE A 14 7.07 -0.99 2.93
CA PHE A 14 6.34 -1.74 3.95
C PHE A 14 5.38 -2.68 3.21
N LEU A 15 5.65 -3.97 3.30
CA LEU A 15 4.89 -5.05 2.67
C LEU A 15 4.05 -5.77 3.73
N ILE A 16 2.77 -5.98 3.45
CA ILE A 16 1.91 -6.84 4.27
C ILE A 16 1.49 -8.05 3.44
N ILE A 17 1.67 -9.23 4.01
CA ILE A 17 1.02 -10.45 3.55
C ILE A 17 -0.23 -10.60 4.41
N GLN A 18 -1.38 -10.42 3.79
CA GLN A 18 -2.67 -10.60 4.41
C GLN A 18 -3.18 -11.99 4.08
N ASP A 19 -3.53 -12.77 5.10
CA ASP A 19 -4.02 -14.12 4.94
C ASP A 19 -5.28 -14.35 5.78
N SER A 20 -5.74 -15.60 5.84
CA SER A 20 -6.88 -16.02 6.65
C SER A 20 -6.76 -17.49 7.01
N THR A 21 -7.60 -17.96 7.92
CA THR A 21 -7.77 -19.40 8.23
C THR A 21 -8.01 -20.29 7.01
N ASN A 22 -8.56 -19.75 5.92
CA ASN A 22 -8.80 -20.52 4.69
C ASN A 22 -7.53 -20.72 3.85
N CYS A 23 -6.52 -19.84 3.98
CA CYS A 23 -5.30 -19.91 3.21
C CYS A 23 -4.19 -19.16 3.94
N SER A 24 -3.19 -19.90 4.43
CA SER A 24 -2.08 -19.37 5.22
C SER A 24 -1.05 -18.63 4.35
N GLY A 25 -0.61 -17.46 4.80
CA GLY A 25 0.46 -16.69 4.19
C GLY A 25 1.85 -17.06 4.71
N GLN A 26 1.97 -17.98 5.66
CA GLN A 26 3.25 -18.31 6.30
C GLN A 26 4.29 -18.85 5.31
N HIS A 27 3.91 -19.79 4.43
CA HIS A 27 4.84 -20.30 3.41
C HIS A 27 5.34 -19.20 2.48
N LEU A 28 4.46 -18.28 2.09
CA LEU A 28 4.86 -17.13 1.27
C LEU A 28 5.81 -16.21 2.04
N LEU A 29 5.55 -15.95 3.33
CA LEU A 29 6.48 -15.19 4.18
C LEU A 29 7.86 -15.87 4.24
N THR A 30 7.90 -17.19 4.44
CA THR A 30 9.16 -17.96 4.46
C THR A 30 9.89 -17.88 3.12
N SER A 31 9.17 -17.89 1.99
CA SER A 31 9.75 -17.62 0.67
C SER A 31 10.34 -16.21 0.55
N PHE A 32 9.69 -15.17 1.11
CA PHE A 32 10.27 -13.84 1.18
C PHE A 32 11.56 -13.81 2.04
N ILE A 33 11.57 -14.49 3.18
CA ILE A 33 12.77 -14.60 4.03
C ILE A 33 13.92 -15.26 3.25
N SER A 34 13.65 -16.41 2.62
CA SER A 34 14.62 -17.11 1.76
C SER A 34 15.15 -16.22 0.64
N ALA A 35 14.27 -15.52 -0.08
CA ALA A 35 14.65 -14.61 -1.15
C ALA A 35 15.56 -13.45 -0.65
N VAL A 36 15.30 -12.91 0.54
CA VAL A 36 16.14 -11.86 1.16
C VAL A 36 17.50 -12.40 1.56
N LEU A 37 17.56 -13.58 2.18
CA LEU A 37 18.81 -14.23 2.58
C LEU A 37 19.68 -14.55 1.35
N ASN A 38 19.08 -15.01 0.26
CA ASN A 38 19.78 -15.30 -1.00
C ASN A 38 20.33 -14.03 -1.70
N ARG A 39 19.85 -12.85 -1.33
CA ARG A 39 20.42 -11.55 -1.75
C ARG A 39 21.56 -11.07 -0.85
N ASP A 40 22.00 -11.89 0.10
CA ASP A 40 23.05 -11.53 1.05
C ASP A 40 22.65 -10.32 1.91
N GLU A 41 21.37 -10.20 2.26
CA GLU A 41 20.84 -9.14 3.13
C GLU A 41 20.65 -9.64 4.56
N PHE A 42 20.79 -8.75 5.55
CA PHE A 42 20.49 -9.06 6.94
C PHE A 42 18.99 -9.08 7.18
N VAL A 43 18.53 -10.10 7.92
CA VAL A 43 17.12 -10.33 8.21
C VAL A 43 16.92 -10.43 9.71
N HIS A 44 16.08 -9.56 10.26
CA HIS A 44 15.64 -9.64 11.65
C HIS A 44 14.21 -10.15 11.67
N VAL A 45 13.95 -11.28 12.35
CA VAL A 45 12.62 -11.88 12.44
C VAL A 45 12.09 -11.74 13.85
N LEU A 46 10.95 -11.07 14.00
CA LEU A 46 10.16 -11.09 15.24
C LEU A 46 9.23 -12.31 15.19
N GLY A 47 9.58 -13.37 15.92
CA GLY A 47 8.84 -14.62 15.91
C GLY A 47 7.84 -14.69 17.06
N PHE A 48 6.54 -14.62 16.76
CA PHE A 48 5.44 -14.74 17.74
C PHE A 48 4.59 -16.00 17.59
N GLU A 49 4.58 -16.62 16.41
CA GLU A 49 3.73 -17.80 16.11
C GLU A 49 4.51 -19.09 15.84
N ILE A 50 5.78 -18.99 15.48
CA ILE A 50 6.66 -20.12 15.18
C ILE A 50 7.93 -19.99 16.01
N SER A 51 8.55 -21.13 16.34
CA SER A 51 9.82 -21.16 17.04
C SER A 51 11.00 -20.87 16.08
N GLU A 52 12.19 -20.61 16.65
CA GLU A 52 13.38 -20.41 15.84
C GLU A 52 13.75 -21.69 15.06
N GLU A 53 13.58 -22.85 15.69
CA GLU A 53 13.87 -24.15 15.11
C GLU A 53 12.95 -24.43 13.91
N GLU A 54 11.65 -24.19 14.06
CA GLU A 54 10.66 -24.40 13.00
C GLU A 54 10.95 -23.48 11.80
N LEU A 55 11.27 -22.21 12.04
CA LEU A 55 11.65 -21.28 10.97
C LEU A 55 12.93 -21.75 10.25
N ARG A 56 13.97 -22.14 11.02
CA ARG A 56 15.24 -22.60 10.43
C ARG A 56 15.08 -23.91 9.66
N ASP A 57 14.22 -24.80 10.14
CA ASP A 57 13.86 -26.03 9.43
C ASP A 57 13.12 -25.73 8.11
N GLY A 58 12.25 -24.72 8.10
CA GLY A 58 11.58 -24.27 6.88
C GLY A 58 12.53 -23.64 5.86
N LEU A 59 13.66 -23.08 6.29
CA LEU A 59 14.66 -22.40 5.46
C LEU A 59 15.78 -23.32 4.93
N LYS A 60 15.63 -24.65 5.05
CA LYS A 60 16.64 -25.63 4.59
C LYS A 60 17.12 -25.33 3.17
N GLY A 61 18.39 -24.94 3.04
CA GLY A 61 19.03 -24.55 1.78
C GLY A 61 19.43 -23.07 1.68
N SER A 62 18.90 -22.19 2.55
CA SER A 62 19.25 -20.76 2.56
C SER A 62 20.44 -20.45 3.50
N PRO A 63 21.26 -19.42 3.20
CA PRO A 63 22.35 -19.00 4.08
C PRO A 63 21.82 -18.27 5.31
N THR A 64 21.70 -18.97 6.45
CA THR A 64 21.08 -18.42 7.68
C THR A 64 22.04 -17.64 8.60
N GLN A 65 23.27 -17.40 8.16
CA GLN A 65 24.30 -16.67 8.96
C GLN A 65 23.90 -15.21 9.26
N ARG A 66 23.07 -14.62 8.39
CA ARG A 66 22.58 -13.23 8.50
C ARG A 66 21.14 -13.13 9.04
N LEU A 67 20.59 -14.26 9.48
CA LEU A 67 19.27 -14.36 10.07
C LEU A 67 19.37 -14.18 11.60
N HIS A 68 18.78 -13.10 12.10
CA HIS A 68 18.67 -12.81 13.52
C HIS A 68 17.23 -13.01 13.98
N PHE A 69 16.99 -14.01 14.81
CA PHE A 69 15.68 -14.31 15.35
C PHE A 69 15.50 -13.66 16.72
N HIS A 70 14.37 -12.97 16.91
CA HIS A 70 13.98 -12.35 18.18
C HIS A 70 12.77 -13.12 18.70
N ASN A 71 13.00 -13.92 19.74
CA ASN A 71 12.02 -14.88 20.24
C ASN A 71 10.97 -14.19 21.11
N GLY A 72 9.81 -13.94 20.51
CA GLY A 72 8.55 -13.59 21.19
C GLY A 72 7.55 -14.76 21.24
N PHE A 73 7.97 -15.97 20.87
CA PHE A 73 7.12 -17.16 20.79
C PHE A 73 7.05 -17.87 22.15
N THR A 74 8.19 -18.02 22.83
CA THR A 74 8.26 -18.76 24.10
C THR A 74 7.65 -17.99 25.27
N ASP A 75 7.92 -16.69 25.37
CA ASP A 75 7.39 -15.83 26.43
C ASP A 75 6.95 -14.44 25.91
N PRO A 76 5.91 -14.40 25.06
CA PRO A 76 5.45 -13.19 24.41
C PRO A 76 5.09 -12.02 25.36
N LEU A 77 4.67 -12.35 26.58
CA LEU A 77 4.14 -11.40 27.58
C LEU A 77 5.10 -11.19 28.75
N GLY A 78 6.29 -11.81 28.75
CA GLY A 78 7.28 -11.63 29.81
C GLY A 78 6.86 -12.22 31.15
N TRP A 79 6.16 -13.35 31.16
CA TRP A 79 5.78 -14.04 32.39
C TRP A 79 6.95 -14.76 33.06
N THR A 80 8.03 -15.01 32.31
CA THR A 80 9.28 -15.57 32.81
C THR A 80 10.25 -14.45 33.20
N ASN A 81 11.23 -14.74 34.06
CA ASN A 81 12.16 -13.73 34.58
C ASN A 81 13.16 -13.20 33.53
N HIS A 82 13.29 -13.87 32.37
CA HIS A 82 14.30 -13.56 31.35
C HIS A 82 13.71 -13.70 29.93
N PRO A 83 12.72 -12.87 29.54
CA PRO A 83 12.19 -12.93 28.19
C PRO A 83 13.21 -12.40 27.19
N ALA A 84 13.37 -13.09 26.06
CA ALA A 84 14.26 -12.65 24.99
C ALA A 84 13.67 -11.44 24.23
N PHE A 85 12.39 -11.51 23.88
CA PHE A 85 11.62 -10.43 23.27
C PHE A 85 10.14 -10.54 23.66
N THR A 86 9.47 -9.42 23.88
CA THR A 86 8.07 -9.35 24.30
C THR A 86 7.26 -8.41 23.42
N VAL A 87 5.93 -8.49 23.50
CA VAL A 87 5.04 -7.57 22.78
C VAL A 87 5.24 -6.11 23.16
N HIS A 88 5.57 -5.87 24.42
CA HIS A 88 5.72 -4.51 24.97
C HIS A 88 7.00 -3.84 24.48
N GLN A 89 7.94 -4.63 23.98
CA GLN A 89 9.16 -4.17 23.30
C GLN A 89 8.92 -3.79 21.83
N PHE A 90 7.69 -3.89 21.32
CA PHE A 90 7.33 -3.39 19.98
C PHE A 90 7.22 -1.86 19.95
N ASN A 91 8.36 -1.18 20.06
CA ASN A 91 8.49 0.26 19.98
C ASN A 91 9.74 0.66 19.16
N LEU A 92 9.82 1.93 18.77
CA LEU A 92 10.89 2.41 17.88
C LEU A 92 12.29 2.22 18.48
N GLU A 93 12.47 2.53 19.76
CA GLU A 93 13.78 2.54 20.42
C GLU A 93 14.35 1.13 20.48
N GLU A 94 13.57 0.18 20.98
CA GLU A 94 13.99 -1.21 21.16
C GLU A 94 14.23 -1.89 19.80
N LEU A 95 13.33 -1.72 18.84
CA LEU A 95 13.50 -2.29 17.50
C LEU A 95 14.70 -1.69 16.77
N THR A 96 14.96 -0.39 16.93
CA THR A 96 16.15 0.26 16.37
C THR A 96 17.42 -0.25 17.05
N HIS A 97 17.39 -0.45 18.36
CA HIS A 97 18.50 -0.99 19.12
C HIS A 97 18.86 -2.41 18.67
N ILE A 98 17.86 -3.30 18.59
CA ILE A 98 18.01 -4.67 18.12
C ILE A 98 18.59 -4.73 16.70
N VAL A 99 18.15 -3.86 15.79
CA VAL A 99 18.66 -3.82 14.42
C VAL A 99 20.09 -3.25 14.35
N LYS A 100 20.42 -2.27 15.19
CA LYS A 100 21.74 -1.62 15.20
C LYS A 100 22.83 -2.41 15.91
N GLN A 101 22.49 -3.20 16.94
CA GLN A 101 23.45 -4.01 17.69
C GLN A 101 24.26 -4.97 16.82
N THR A 102 23.71 -5.33 15.65
CA THR A 102 24.32 -6.28 14.73
C THR A 102 25.38 -5.64 13.80
N SER A 103 25.79 -4.39 14.07
CA SER A 103 26.95 -3.70 13.46
C SER A 103 26.94 -3.73 11.92
N GLN A 104 25.87 -3.18 11.32
CA GLN A 104 25.63 -3.28 9.87
C GLN A 104 25.98 -1.99 9.12
N LEU A 105 26.71 -2.11 8.00
CA LEU A 105 26.98 -1.03 7.03
C LEU A 105 25.77 -0.71 6.13
N LYS A 106 24.77 -1.59 6.08
CA LYS A 106 23.57 -1.48 5.24
C LYS A 106 22.30 -1.72 6.07
N PRO A 107 21.19 -1.02 5.78
CA PRO A 107 19.94 -1.20 6.54
C PRO A 107 19.32 -2.58 6.30
N ALA A 108 18.81 -3.21 7.37
CA ALA A 108 18.29 -4.58 7.39
C ALA A 108 16.85 -4.70 6.89
N THR A 109 16.41 -5.93 6.58
CA THR A 109 14.98 -6.24 6.43
C THR A 109 14.41 -6.73 7.76
N LEU A 110 13.32 -6.09 8.22
CA LEU A 110 12.57 -6.51 9.39
C LEU A 110 11.38 -7.37 8.97
N ILE A 111 11.30 -8.57 9.51
CA ILE A 111 10.20 -9.52 9.30
C ILE A 111 9.40 -9.61 10.59
N ILE A 112 8.08 -9.47 10.49
CA ILE A 112 7.16 -9.62 11.59
C ILE A 112 6.30 -10.84 11.27
N ASN A 113 6.60 -11.97 11.92
CA ASN A 113 5.92 -13.24 11.61
C ASN A 113 4.43 -13.20 11.97
N SER A 114 4.02 -12.38 12.93
CA SER A 114 2.60 -12.11 13.18
C SER A 114 2.38 -10.70 13.69
N LEU A 115 1.93 -9.82 12.79
CA LEU A 115 1.40 -8.51 13.17
C LEU A 115 0.12 -8.67 13.98
N SER A 116 -0.65 -9.73 13.72
CA SER A 116 -1.89 -10.01 14.43
C SER A 116 -1.67 -10.21 15.92
N TRP A 117 -0.59 -10.89 16.28
CA TRP A 117 -0.27 -11.14 17.68
C TRP A 117 0.08 -9.83 18.43
N ILE A 118 0.79 -8.90 17.77
CA ILE A 118 1.08 -7.56 18.31
C ILE A 118 -0.20 -6.73 18.44
N LEU A 119 -1.02 -6.68 17.39
CA LEU A 119 -2.28 -5.91 17.35
C LEU A 119 -3.30 -6.34 18.42
N ARG A 120 -3.18 -7.57 18.94
CA ARG A 120 -4.02 -8.08 20.03
C ARG A 120 -3.69 -7.43 21.38
N HIS A 121 -2.43 -7.01 21.59
CA HIS A 121 -1.96 -6.53 22.89
C HIS A 121 -1.55 -5.05 22.88
N VAL A 122 -1.30 -4.50 21.70
CA VAL A 122 -0.90 -3.10 21.49
C VAL A 122 -1.94 -2.41 20.63
N SER A 123 -2.34 -1.20 21.01
CA SER A 123 -3.37 -0.45 20.27
C SER A 123 -2.98 -0.26 18.78
N PRO A 124 -3.93 -0.35 17.83
CA PRO A 124 -3.64 -0.18 16.41
C PRO A 124 -2.93 1.13 16.06
N SER A 125 -3.28 2.23 16.75
CA SER A 125 -2.64 3.53 16.56
C SER A 125 -1.16 3.52 16.95
N ALA A 126 -0.81 2.88 18.07
CA ALA A 126 0.58 2.70 18.50
C ALA A 126 1.36 1.82 17.51
N VAL A 127 0.76 0.72 17.03
CA VAL A 127 1.39 -0.15 16.02
C VAL A 127 1.66 0.62 14.72
N CYS A 128 0.67 1.32 14.19
CA CYS A 128 0.82 2.15 12.99
C CYS A 128 1.89 3.23 13.18
N LYS A 129 1.92 3.90 14.34
CA LYS A 129 2.93 4.91 14.67
C LYS A 129 4.33 4.29 14.67
N THR A 130 4.54 3.16 15.34
CA THR A 130 5.84 2.46 15.38
C THR A 130 6.29 2.06 13.98
N LEU A 131 5.41 1.44 13.17
CA LEU A 131 5.70 1.04 11.80
C LEU A 131 6.08 2.23 10.91
N GLN A 132 5.35 3.35 11.04
CA GLN A 132 5.64 4.57 10.30
C GLN A 132 6.97 5.20 10.72
N GLN A 133 7.28 5.18 12.02
CA GLN A 133 8.54 5.69 12.55
C GLN A 133 9.73 4.83 12.10
N LEU A 134 9.60 3.50 12.11
CA LEU A 134 10.65 2.59 11.61
C LEU A 134 10.95 2.82 10.13
N LYS A 135 9.90 2.98 9.32
CA LYS A 135 10.04 3.30 7.89
C LYS A 135 10.81 4.61 7.65
N LYS A 136 10.64 5.60 8.53
CA LYS A 136 11.33 6.90 8.44
C LYS A 136 12.72 6.92 9.10
N GLY A 137 12.97 6.02 10.06
CA GLY A 137 14.15 6.03 10.93
C GLY A 137 15.44 5.51 10.30
N GLY A 138 15.39 5.01 9.06
CA GLY A 138 16.58 4.61 8.28
C GLY A 138 17.30 3.35 8.77
N ALA A 139 16.99 2.84 9.96
CA ALA A 139 17.56 1.61 10.50
C ALA A 139 17.10 0.36 9.74
N VAL A 140 15.87 0.38 9.23
CA VAL A 140 15.25 -0.73 8.50
C VAL A 140 15.01 -0.30 7.06
N ARG A 141 15.47 -1.10 6.10
CA ARG A 141 15.26 -0.89 4.66
C ARG A 141 13.84 -1.24 4.24
N THR A 142 13.37 -2.40 4.69
CA THR A 142 12.07 -2.96 4.31
C THR A 142 11.45 -3.65 5.52
N ILE A 143 10.15 -3.46 5.70
CA ILE A 143 9.36 -4.19 6.71
C ILE A 143 8.43 -5.15 5.97
N ILE A 144 8.42 -6.43 6.34
CA ILE A 144 7.48 -7.42 5.83
C ILE A 144 6.73 -8.00 7.02
N GLY A 145 5.41 -7.89 7.03
CA GLY A 145 4.57 -8.43 8.11
C GLY A 145 3.48 -9.35 7.61
N LEU A 146 3.22 -10.43 8.34
CA LEU A 146 2.06 -11.29 8.13
C LEU A 146 0.89 -10.83 9.02
N LEU A 147 -0.30 -10.70 8.43
CA LEU A 147 -1.51 -10.23 9.08
C LEU A 147 -2.68 -11.16 8.78
N HIS A 148 -3.08 -11.93 9.79
CA HIS A 148 -4.32 -12.71 9.77
C HIS A 148 -5.54 -11.79 9.85
N ALA A 149 -6.15 -11.49 8.71
CA ALA A 149 -7.21 -10.47 8.61
C ALA A 149 -8.49 -10.86 9.34
N ASP A 150 -8.78 -12.16 9.46
CA ASP A 150 -9.94 -12.71 10.14
C ASP A 150 -9.87 -12.61 11.67
N MET A 151 -8.70 -12.28 12.22
CA MET A 151 -8.52 -12.03 13.66
C MET A 151 -8.88 -10.59 14.08
N HIS A 152 -9.13 -9.68 13.13
CA HIS A 152 -9.29 -8.25 13.41
C HIS A 152 -10.52 -7.65 12.75
N GLN A 153 -10.97 -6.52 13.27
CA GLN A 153 -12.00 -5.73 12.61
C GLN A 153 -11.49 -5.12 11.30
N LYS A 154 -12.37 -4.97 10.32
CA LYS A 154 -12.05 -4.39 8.99
C LYS A 154 -11.36 -3.03 9.09
N GLY A 155 -11.74 -2.19 10.06
CA GLY A 155 -11.12 -0.88 10.28
C GLY A 155 -9.65 -0.96 10.71
N THR A 156 -9.31 -1.92 11.59
CA THR A 156 -7.94 -2.18 12.03
C THR A 156 -7.09 -2.70 10.88
N VAL A 157 -7.57 -3.73 10.17
CA VAL A 157 -6.90 -4.29 8.99
C VAL A 157 -6.67 -3.20 7.96
N GLY A 158 -7.71 -2.42 7.65
CA GLY A 158 -7.64 -1.29 6.74
C GLY A 158 -6.56 -0.29 7.17
N SER A 159 -6.55 0.15 8.42
CA SER A 159 -5.59 1.15 8.92
C SER A 159 -4.13 0.72 8.73
N VAL A 160 -3.82 -0.55 9.04
CA VAL A 160 -2.46 -1.08 8.89
C VAL A 160 -2.12 -1.28 7.41
N CYS A 161 -3.05 -1.80 6.59
CA CYS A 161 -2.86 -1.98 5.15
C CYS A 161 -2.72 -0.67 4.37
N HIS A 162 -3.33 0.43 4.81
CA HIS A 162 -3.16 1.74 4.17
C HIS A 162 -1.77 2.33 4.40
N LEU A 163 -1.08 1.95 5.49
CA LEU A 163 0.30 2.37 5.75
C LEU A 163 1.30 1.64 4.84
N ALA A 164 0.95 0.43 4.39
CA ALA A 164 1.80 -0.41 3.54
C ALA A 164 1.96 0.18 2.13
N SER A 165 3.18 0.10 1.61
CA SER A 165 3.44 0.38 0.19
C SER A 165 2.93 -0.74 -0.69
N SER A 166 2.89 -1.97 -0.18
CA SER A 166 2.40 -3.13 -0.91
C SER A 166 1.60 -4.04 0.02
N VAL A 167 0.48 -4.57 -0.45
CA VAL A 167 -0.34 -5.55 0.26
C VAL A 167 -0.57 -6.74 -0.66
N ILE A 168 -0.25 -7.93 -0.20
CA ILE A 168 -0.52 -9.20 -0.88
C ILE A 168 -1.60 -9.90 -0.08
N THR A 169 -2.82 -10.00 -0.63
CA THR A 169 -3.88 -10.82 -0.03
C THR A 169 -3.83 -12.21 -0.63
N VAL A 170 -3.60 -13.21 0.22
CA VAL A 170 -3.52 -14.62 -0.17
C VAL A 170 -4.92 -15.22 -0.13
N ALA A 171 -5.29 -15.93 -1.19
CA ALA A 171 -6.54 -16.65 -1.32
C ALA A 171 -6.29 -18.05 -1.89
N PRO A 172 -7.15 -19.05 -1.60
CA PRO A 172 -7.02 -20.37 -2.21
C PRO A 172 -7.22 -20.30 -3.72
N GLY A 173 -6.42 -21.05 -4.47
CA GLY A 173 -6.59 -21.24 -5.91
C GLY A 173 -7.64 -22.30 -6.26
N MET A 174 -7.83 -22.56 -7.55
CA MET A 174 -8.77 -23.58 -8.02
C MET A 174 -8.25 -25.00 -7.85
N LYS A 175 -6.93 -25.18 -7.81
CA LYS A 175 -6.26 -26.47 -7.61
C LYS A 175 -5.66 -26.53 -6.21
N ALA A 176 -5.51 -27.75 -5.68
CA ALA A 176 -5.06 -27.98 -4.30
C ALA A 176 -3.72 -27.32 -3.94
N ASP A 177 -2.79 -27.23 -4.90
CA ASP A 177 -1.45 -26.65 -4.70
C ASP A 177 -1.29 -25.23 -5.27
N GLU A 178 -2.38 -24.60 -5.71
CA GLU A 178 -2.35 -23.24 -6.24
C GLU A 178 -2.94 -22.26 -5.23
N ALA A 179 -2.31 -21.10 -5.09
CA ALA A 179 -2.83 -19.97 -4.35
C ALA A 179 -2.92 -18.75 -5.27
N VAL A 180 -3.78 -17.80 -4.93
CA VAL A 180 -3.94 -16.53 -5.64
C VAL A 180 -3.39 -15.41 -4.76
N ALA A 181 -2.47 -14.62 -5.32
CA ALA A 181 -1.98 -13.39 -4.72
C ALA A 181 -2.72 -12.21 -5.35
N LYS A 182 -3.58 -11.54 -4.57
CA LYS A 182 -4.16 -10.25 -4.95
C LYS A 182 -3.26 -9.14 -4.42
N ILE A 183 -2.57 -8.46 -5.32
CA ILE A 183 -1.49 -7.54 -4.98
C ILE A 183 -1.97 -6.12 -5.20
N THR A 184 -1.84 -5.28 -4.18
CA THR A 184 -2.03 -3.83 -4.29
C THR A 184 -0.71 -3.14 -4.00
N LYS A 185 -0.17 -2.40 -4.96
CA LYS A 185 1.07 -1.64 -4.85
C LYS A 185 0.80 -0.14 -4.97
N ARG A 186 1.39 0.64 -4.07
CA ARG A 186 1.28 2.11 -4.02
C ARG A 186 2.62 2.72 -4.35
N SER A 187 2.65 3.50 -5.42
CA SER A 187 3.85 4.23 -5.85
C SER A 187 4.07 5.49 -5.01
N LYS A 188 5.28 6.08 -5.11
CA LYS A 188 5.61 7.35 -4.44
C LYS A 188 4.79 8.53 -4.97
N SER A 189 4.28 8.47 -6.20
CA SER A 189 3.39 9.49 -6.78
C SER A 189 1.93 9.33 -6.35
N GLY A 190 1.61 8.35 -5.51
CA GLY A 190 0.24 8.06 -5.07
C GLY A 190 -0.55 7.16 -6.01
N LYS A 191 -0.03 6.84 -7.21
CA LYS A 191 -0.67 5.87 -8.12
C LYS A 191 -0.76 4.50 -7.46
N VAL A 192 -1.95 3.92 -7.48
CA VAL A 192 -2.25 2.57 -6.99
C VAL A 192 -2.32 1.62 -8.19
N MET A 193 -1.60 0.52 -8.12
CA MET A 193 -1.64 -0.56 -9.10
C MET A 193 -2.15 -1.82 -8.41
N GLN A 194 -2.98 -2.57 -9.12
CA GLN A 194 -3.52 -3.83 -8.64
C GLN A 194 -3.27 -4.92 -9.67
N ASP A 195 -2.95 -6.12 -9.17
CA ASP A 195 -2.74 -7.30 -10.01
C ASP A 195 -3.20 -8.55 -9.26
N GLU A 196 -3.60 -9.56 -10.01
CA GLU A 196 -3.96 -10.87 -9.46
C GLU A 196 -3.14 -11.94 -10.18
N GLU A 197 -2.38 -12.72 -9.42
CA GLU A 197 -1.46 -13.71 -9.95
C GLU A 197 -1.66 -15.04 -9.24
N ILE A 198 -1.71 -16.13 -10.01
CA ILE A 198 -1.73 -17.48 -9.46
C ILE A 198 -0.28 -17.87 -9.17
N PHE A 199 -0.02 -18.46 -8.02
CA PHE A 199 1.30 -18.91 -7.66
C PHE A 199 1.27 -20.27 -6.96
N ASN A 200 2.40 -20.95 -7.02
CA ASN A 200 2.70 -22.16 -6.26
C ASN A 200 4.09 -21.99 -5.62
N ILE A 201 4.26 -22.53 -4.42
CA ILE A 201 5.52 -22.53 -3.70
C ILE A 201 6.07 -23.95 -3.69
N LYS A 202 7.26 -24.13 -4.27
CA LYS A 202 7.99 -25.39 -4.25
C LYS A 202 8.58 -25.68 -2.86
N GLU A 203 9.01 -26.92 -2.65
CA GLU A 203 9.69 -27.35 -1.41
C GLU A 203 10.97 -26.55 -1.11
N ASP A 204 11.65 -26.02 -2.14
CA ASP A 204 12.82 -25.16 -2.03
C ASP A 204 12.48 -23.68 -1.75
N LEU A 205 11.21 -23.39 -1.45
CA LEU A 205 10.64 -22.05 -1.26
C LEU A 205 10.64 -21.16 -2.50
N THR A 206 10.97 -21.71 -3.68
CA THR A 206 10.87 -20.97 -4.94
C THR A 206 9.41 -20.74 -5.30
N VAL A 207 9.04 -19.47 -5.45
CA VAL A 207 7.69 -19.07 -5.86
C VAL A 207 7.60 -19.07 -7.39
N ILE A 208 6.71 -19.90 -7.94
CA ILE A 208 6.41 -19.96 -9.36
C ILE A 208 5.10 -19.21 -9.61
N VAL A 209 5.18 -18.15 -10.39
CA VAL A 209 4.01 -17.38 -10.83
C VAL A 209 3.50 -17.99 -12.13
N GLN A 210 2.29 -18.54 -12.09
CA GLN A 210 1.54 -18.96 -13.26
C GLN A 210 0.64 -17.77 -13.63
N SER A 211 0.71 -17.30 -14.87
CA SER A 211 0.07 -16.06 -15.36
C SER A 211 -1.38 -15.84 -14.89
N LYS A 212 -1.84 -14.58 -14.95
CA LYS A 212 -3.13 -14.05 -14.47
C LYS A 212 -4.28 -15.06 -14.56
N PRO A 213 -5.16 -15.15 -13.54
CA PRO A 213 -6.28 -16.08 -13.55
C PRO A 213 -7.09 -15.90 -14.84
N SER A 214 -7.00 -16.90 -15.71
CA SER A 214 -7.89 -17.04 -16.86
C SER A 214 -9.31 -16.99 -16.31
N GLN A 215 -10.12 -16.04 -16.78
CA GLN A 215 -11.56 -16.06 -16.53
C GLN A 215 -12.17 -17.27 -17.26
N THR A 216 -11.96 -18.48 -16.74
CA THR A 216 -12.54 -19.72 -17.24
C THR A 216 -13.44 -20.28 -16.15
N GLY A 217 -14.68 -19.79 -16.14
CA GLY A 217 -15.75 -20.25 -15.26
C GLY A 217 -17.06 -19.49 -15.49
N SER A 218 -17.83 -19.92 -16.50
CA SER A 218 -19.27 -19.66 -16.68
C SER A 218 -19.73 -18.19 -16.80
N LYS A 219 -19.45 -17.54 -17.94
CA LYS A 219 -20.43 -16.61 -18.52
C LYS A 219 -21.35 -17.43 -19.43
N GLN A 220 -22.62 -17.55 -19.06
CA GLN A 220 -23.67 -17.78 -20.05
C GLN A 220 -23.52 -16.71 -21.14
N PRO A 221 -23.83 -17.01 -22.42
CA PRO A 221 -23.77 -16.01 -23.47
C PRO A 221 -24.89 -15.00 -23.21
N ASP A 222 -24.57 -13.93 -22.48
CA ASP A 222 -25.39 -12.73 -22.53
C ASP A 222 -25.12 -12.01 -23.86
N PRO A 223 -26.15 -11.46 -24.50
CA PRO A 223 -26.06 -10.90 -25.83
C PRO A 223 -25.16 -9.65 -25.82
N GLU A 224 -24.48 -9.43 -26.93
CA GLU A 224 -23.90 -8.17 -27.42
C GLU A 224 -23.80 -7.03 -26.39
N GLU A 225 -22.57 -6.61 -26.08
CA GLU A 225 -22.25 -5.37 -25.38
C GLU A 225 -22.95 -4.18 -26.05
N GLN A 226 -24.19 -3.91 -25.66
CA GLN A 226 -24.75 -2.57 -25.74
C GLN A 226 -23.99 -1.76 -24.69
N GLU A 227 -23.32 -0.69 -25.15
CA GLU A 227 -22.79 0.37 -24.29
C GLU A 227 -23.86 0.78 -23.28
N MET A 228 -23.82 0.21 -22.07
CA MET A 228 -24.70 0.61 -21.00
C MET A 228 -24.17 1.94 -20.47
N ASP A 229 -24.92 2.98 -20.79
CA ASP A 229 -24.72 4.33 -20.31
C ASP A 229 -24.50 4.37 -18.78
N PRO A 230 -23.32 4.84 -18.30
CA PRO A 230 -22.98 4.84 -16.89
C PRO A 230 -23.91 5.72 -16.03
N THR A 231 -24.76 6.54 -16.66
CA THR A 231 -25.75 7.39 -15.98
C THR A 231 -27.11 6.71 -15.76
N ALA A 232 -27.33 5.49 -16.26
CA ALA A 232 -28.64 4.83 -16.22
C ALA A 232 -29.12 4.37 -14.83
N ASN A 233 -28.21 4.13 -13.87
CA ASN A 233 -28.53 3.61 -12.52
C ASN A 233 -28.45 4.66 -11.40
N LEU A 234 -28.55 5.94 -11.73
CA LEU A 234 -28.54 6.99 -10.72
C LEU A 234 -29.95 7.26 -10.21
N THR A 235 -30.10 7.38 -8.89
CA THR A 235 -31.36 7.73 -8.22
C THR A 235 -31.78 9.19 -8.45
N PHE A 236 -30.96 9.96 -9.15
CA PHE A 236 -31.20 11.32 -9.59
C PHE A 236 -30.73 11.49 -11.03
N ASN A 237 -31.43 12.31 -11.80
CA ASN A 237 -31.16 12.48 -13.21
C ASN A 237 -29.97 13.43 -13.42
N LEU A 238 -28.89 12.95 -14.05
CA LEU A 238 -27.74 13.79 -14.45
C LEU A 238 -27.94 14.44 -15.83
N ARG A 239 -28.91 13.97 -16.61
CA ARG A 239 -29.21 14.49 -17.94
C ARG A 239 -30.27 15.58 -17.81
N LEU A 240 -29.99 16.76 -18.34
CA LEU A 240 -31.01 17.78 -18.49
C LEU A 240 -32.02 17.30 -19.53
N SER A 241 -33.30 17.43 -19.24
CA SER A 241 -34.34 17.34 -20.26
C SER A 241 -34.22 18.49 -21.26
N ASP A 242 -34.81 18.34 -22.45
CA ASP A 242 -34.73 19.39 -23.49
C ASP A 242 -35.27 20.74 -23.00
N THR A 243 -36.31 20.71 -22.17
CA THR A 243 -36.90 21.90 -21.56
C THR A 243 -35.98 22.55 -20.54
N GLU A 244 -35.27 21.77 -19.72
CA GLU A 244 -34.28 22.26 -18.76
C GLU A 244 -33.03 22.81 -19.46
N ARG A 245 -32.60 22.18 -20.55
CA ARG A 245 -31.47 22.67 -21.37
C ARG A 245 -31.82 24.01 -21.99
N GLU A 246 -32.99 24.13 -22.61
CA GLU A 246 -33.46 25.41 -23.15
C GLU A 246 -33.60 26.49 -22.07
N ALA A 247 -34.10 26.13 -20.88
CA ALA A 247 -34.22 27.06 -19.76
C ALA A 247 -32.84 27.55 -19.28
N LYS A 248 -31.86 26.64 -19.21
CA LYS A 248 -30.47 26.98 -18.85
C LYS A 248 -29.82 27.89 -19.89
N GLU A 249 -30.02 27.62 -21.18
CA GLU A 249 -29.47 28.47 -22.26
C GLU A 249 -30.11 29.86 -22.31
N LYS A 250 -31.40 29.97 -21.97
CA LYS A 250 -32.13 31.25 -21.89
C LYS A 250 -31.87 32.03 -20.60
N LEU A 251 -31.19 31.42 -19.61
CA LEU A 251 -30.92 32.06 -18.33
C LEU A 251 -29.81 33.11 -18.48
N ALA A 252 -30.20 34.39 -18.40
CA ALA A 252 -29.24 35.49 -18.35
C ALA A 252 -28.50 35.49 -17.00
N LEU A 253 -27.19 35.23 -17.04
CA LEU A 253 -26.36 35.21 -15.85
C LEU A 253 -26.14 36.65 -15.32
N PRO A 254 -26.44 36.95 -14.03
CA PRO A 254 -26.48 38.32 -13.49
C PRO A 254 -25.19 39.13 -13.65
N PHE A 255 -24.04 38.47 -13.79
CA PHE A 255 -22.71 39.09 -13.88
C PHE A 255 -22.00 38.85 -15.22
N MET A 256 -22.66 38.20 -16.19
CA MET A 256 -22.14 38.12 -17.55
C MET A 256 -22.63 39.32 -18.36
N PHE A 257 -21.79 40.34 -18.45
CA PHE A 257 -22.01 41.43 -19.38
C PHE A 257 -21.91 40.91 -20.83
N SER A 258 -22.81 41.39 -21.71
CA SER A 258 -22.69 41.13 -23.15
C SER A 258 -21.33 41.64 -23.65
N LYS A 259 -20.83 41.09 -24.77
CA LYS A 259 -19.54 41.52 -25.32
C LYS A 259 -19.49 43.03 -25.53
N GLU A 260 -20.60 43.64 -25.97
CA GLU A 260 -20.71 45.10 -26.16
C GLU A 260 -20.67 45.88 -24.84
N LYS A 261 -21.30 45.35 -23.77
CA LYS A 261 -21.27 46.00 -22.45
C LYS A 261 -19.92 45.82 -21.76
N LYS A 262 -19.25 44.67 -21.97
CA LYS A 262 -17.89 44.42 -21.51
C LYS A 262 -16.91 45.36 -22.20
N THR A 263 -17.00 45.53 -23.52
CA THR A 263 -16.16 46.49 -24.25
C THR A 263 -16.48 47.93 -23.86
N ALA A 264 -17.74 48.30 -23.63
CA ALA A 264 -18.09 49.64 -23.14
C ALA A 264 -17.57 49.95 -21.72
N LEU A 265 -17.49 48.94 -20.83
CA LEU A 265 -16.93 49.10 -19.48
C LEU A 265 -15.40 49.10 -19.48
N LEU A 266 -14.76 48.33 -20.35
CA LEU A 266 -13.30 48.26 -20.48
C LEU A 266 -12.74 49.45 -21.28
N HIS A 267 -13.48 49.96 -22.26
CA HIS A 267 -13.14 51.19 -22.96
C HIS A 267 -13.64 52.39 -22.17
N SER A 268 -12.79 52.77 -21.22
CA SER A 268 -12.81 54.05 -20.52
C SER A 268 -13.15 55.22 -21.45
N SER A 269 -14.24 55.94 -21.18
CA SER A 269 -14.43 57.29 -21.74
C SER A 269 -13.25 58.19 -21.35
N PRO A 270 -12.94 59.26 -22.13
CA PRO A 270 -11.83 60.15 -21.83
C PRO A 270 -11.97 60.73 -20.42
N GLY A 271 -11.13 60.27 -19.48
CA GLY A 271 -11.17 60.67 -18.06
C GLY A 271 -11.31 59.54 -17.03
N SER A 272 -11.45 58.28 -17.43
CA SER A 272 -11.45 57.16 -16.47
C SER A 272 -10.03 56.88 -15.95
N GLY A 273 -9.90 56.71 -14.63
CA GLY A 273 -8.62 56.49 -13.95
C GLY A 273 -7.90 55.24 -14.47
N ARG A 274 -6.63 55.41 -14.85
CA ARG A 274 -5.74 54.28 -15.12
C ARG A 274 -5.27 53.71 -13.79
N ILE A 275 -5.59 52.44 -13.52
CA ILE A 275 -4.94 51.69 -12.44
C ILE A 275 -3.56 51.30 -12.98
N LEU A 276 -2.52 51.95 -12.46
CA LEU A 276 -1.14 51.62 -12.77
C LEU A 276 -0.66 50.64 -11.69
N TYR A 277 -0.35 49.42 -12.09
CA TYR A 277 0.30 48.46 -11.21
C TYR A 277 1.81 48.64 -11.31
N GLU A 278 2.46 48.94 -10.19
CA GLU A 278 3.92 48.90 -10.07
C GLU A 278 4.28 47.62 -9.31
N PRO A 279 5.02 46.68 -9.93
CA PRO A 279 5.43 45.46 -9.25
C PRO A 279 6.30 45.77 -8.04
N ASP A 280 5.99 45.19 -6.89
CA ASP A 280 6.81 45.33 -5.69
C ASP A 280 7.81 44.16 -5.54
N ALA A 281 8.77 44.31 -4.63
CA ALA A 281 9.85 43.34 -4.46
C ALA A 281 9.39 41.98 -3.88
N ASN A 282 8.14 41.89 -3.43
CA ASN A 282 7.48 40.69 -2.92
C ASN A 282 6.43 40.13 -3.88
N ASP A 283 6.30 40.68 -5.10
CA ASP A 283 5.49 40.08 -6.14
C ASP A 283 6.17 38.81 -6.66
N ASP A 284 5.69 37.67 -6.16
CA ASP A 284 6.08 36.35 -6.63
C ASP A 284 5.60 36.18 -8.08
N TYR A 285 6.53 36.28 -9.03
CA TYR A 285 6.30 35.84 -10.40
C TYR A 285 6.22 34.31 -10.40
N ASP A 286 5.02 33.77 -10.20
CA ASP A 286 4.75 32.35 -10.37
C ASP A 286 4.96 32.00 -11.86
N GLN A 287 6.09 31.36 -12.16
CA GLN A 287 6.48 30.97 -13.54
C GLN A 287 5.79 29.69 -14.04
N GLU A 288 4.88 29.10 -13.27
CA GLU A 288 4.04 28.00 -13.72
C GLU A 288 2.61 28.50 -13.78
N ASP A 289 2.23 29.16 -14.88
CA ASP A 289 0.82 29.27 -15.24
C ASP A 289 0.39 27.88 -15.74
N PRO A 290 -0.42 27.13 -14.98
CA PRO A 290 -0.85 25.78 -15.36
C PRO A 290 -1.84 25.78 -16.54
N ASP A 291 -2.19 26.95 -17.08
CA ASP A 291 -3.02 27.08 -18.29
C ASP A 291 -2.17 27.25 -19.58
N ASP A 292 -0.84 27.42 -19.48
CA ASP A 292 0.06 27.61 -20.65
C ASP A 292 0.23 26.34 -21.51
N ASP A 293 -0.21 25.17 -21.03
CA ASP A 293 -0.26 23.90 -21.78
C ASP A 293 -1.67 23.53 -22.27
N LEU A 294 -2.66 24.41 -22.10
CA LEU A 294 -4.03 24.21 -22.56
C LEU A 294 -4.23 24.77 -23.98
N ASP A 295 -4.20 23.89 -24.98
CA ASP A 295 -4.67 24.19 -26.34
C ASP A 295 -6.22 24.30 -26.35
N VAL A 296 -6.77 25.50 -26.15
CA VAL A 296 -8.21 25.80 -26.26
C VAL A 296 -8.58 26.38 -27.63
#